data_AF-A0A712CMX6-F1
#
_entry.id   AF-A0A712CMX6-F1
#
_cell.length_a   1.000
_cell.length_b   1.000
_cell.length_c   1.000
_cell.angle_alpha   90.00
_cell.angle_beta   90.00
_cell.angle_gamma   90.00
#
_symmetry.space_group_name_H-M   'P 1'
#
loop_
_entity.id
_entity.type
_entity.pdbx_description
1 polymer ?
#
loop_
_entity_poly.entity_id
_entity_poly.type
_entity_poly.pdbx_seq_one_letter_code
_entity_poly.pdbx_strand_id
1 'polypeptide(L)'
;ATETVVPFGAIFKRALILSLTNPKAILFYVSFFVQFIDVTAPHTGVSFFILATTLEIVSFCYLSFLILSGAFVTHYIGTKKKLAKVGNSLIGLLFVGFAARLATLQS
;
A
#
# COMPACT_ATOMS: atom_id res chain seq x y z
N ALA A 1 -31.32 -8.93 2.30
CA ALA A 1 -30.55 -7.74 2.73
C ALA A 1 -30.23 -6.95 1.48
N THR A 2 -30.71 -5.72 1.37
CA THR A 2 -30.37 -4.82 0.27
C THR A 2 -28.91 -4.42 0.42
N GLU A 3 -28.04 -4.87 -0.49
CA GLU A 3 -26.67 -4.35 -0.57
C GLU A 3 -26.78 -2.85 -0.85
N THR A 4 -26.53 -2.03 0.15
CA THR A 4 -26.49 -0.58 -0.01
C THR A 4 -25.24 -0.28 -0.84
N VAL A 5 -25.45 -0.07 -2.15
CA VAL A 5 -24.38 0.36 -3.06
C VAL A 5 -23.84 1.68 -2.52
N VAL A 6 -22.71 1.62 -1.82
CA VAL A 6 -22.08 2.81 -1.25
C VAL A 6 -21.59 3.64 -2.44
N PRO A 7 -22.03 4.90 -2.57
CA PRO A 7 -21.64 5.72 -3.71
C PRO A 7 -20.12 5.86 -3.75
N PHE A 8 -19.54 5.73 -4.95
CA PHE A 8 -18.09 5.78 -5.16
C PHE A 8 -17.43 7.00 -4.48
N GLY A 9 -18.07 8.17 -4.56
CA GLY A 9 -17.59 9.39 -3.91
C GLY A 9 -17.46 9.27 -2.39
N ALA A 10 -18.33 8.52 -1.72
CA ALA A 10 -18.24 8.28 -0.28
C ALA A 10 -17.07 7.35 0.08
N ILE A 11 -16.80 6.34 -0.77
CA ILE A 11 -15.64 5.44 -0.61
C ILE A 11 -14.35 6.21 -0.82
N PHE A 12 -14.25 6.99 -1.91
CA PHE A 12 -13.08 7.82 -2.21
C PHE A 12 -12.81 8.83 -1.10
N LYS A 13 -13.85 9.56 -0.64
CA LYS A 13 -13.71 10.53 0.46
C LYS A 13 -13.22 9.85 1.75
N ARG A 14 -13.76 8.67 2.09
CA ARG A 14 -13.30 7.90 3.26
C ARG A 14 -11.85 7.47 3.11
N ALA A 15 -11.48 6.90 1.97
CA ALA A 15 -10.11 6.46 1.70
C ALA A 15 -9.12 7.64 1.73
N LEU A 16 -9.49 8.80 1.16
CA LEU A 16 -8.69 10.01 1.16
C LEU A 16 -8.50 10.54 2.59
N ILE A 17 -9.58 10.70 3.36
CA ILE A 17 -9.48 11.16 4.75
C ILE A 17 -8.63 10.19 5.58
N LEU A 18 -8.88 8.90 5.47
CA LEU A 18 -8.11 7.88 6.21
C LEU A 18 -6.63 7.90 5.85
N SER A 19 -6.29 8.13 4.57
CA SER A 19 -4.91 8.24 4.11
C SER A 19 -4.24 9.53 4.56
N LEU A 20 -4.94 10.68 4.47
CA LEU A 20 -4.44 12.00 4.90
C LEU A 20 -4.29 12.09 6.42
N THR A 21 -5.17 11.44 7.19
CA THR A 21 -5.11 11.42 8.65
C THR A 21 -4.16 10.34 9.19
N ASN A 22 -3.42 9.61 8.34
CA ASN A 22 -2.45 8.62 8.78
C ASN A 22 -1.10 9.30 9.14
N PRO A 23 -0.80 9.54 10.44
CA PRO A 23 0.41 10.27 10.81
C PRO A 23 1.68 9.48 10.49
N LYS A 24 1.60 8.15 10.40
CA LYS A 24 2.76 7.30 10.12
C LYS A 24 3.34 7.59 8.74
N ALA A 25 2.49 7.77 7.74
CA ALA A 25 2.91 8.06 6.37
C ALA A 25 3.58 9.45 6.28
N ILE A 26 3.00 10.46 6.92
CA ILE A 26 3.55 11.82 6.97
C ILE A 26 4.89 11.82 7.69
N LEU A 27 4.98 11.21 8.87
CA LEU A 27 6.22 11.12 9.65
C LEU A 27 7.31 10.36 8.90
N PHE A 28 6.96 9.32 8.14
CA PHE A 28 7.89 8.62 7.27
C PHE A 28 8.46 9.54 6.19
N TYR A 29 7.61 10.28 5.45
CA TYR A 29 8.07 11.19 4.42
C TYR A 29 8.94 12.33 4.98
N VAL A 30 8.53 12.95 6.08
CA VAL A 30 9.33 14.02 6.72
C VAL A 30 10.69 13.48 7.18
N SER A 31 10.71 12.32 7.84
CA SER A 31 11.95 11.70 8.32
C SER A 31 12.85 11.27 7.17
N PHE A 32 12.30 10.82 6.06
CA PHE A 32 13.05 10.50 4.85
C PHE A 32 13.63 11.78 4.24
N PHE A 33 12.83 12.84 4.07
CA PHE A 33 13.25 14.05 3.34
C PHE A 33 14.35 14.81 4.05
N VAL A 34 14.27 14.96 5.37
CA VAL A 34 15.29 15.65 6.17
C VAL A 34 16.66 14.94 6.10
N GLN A 35 16.70 13.63 5.78
CA GLN A 35 17.97 12.92 5.58
C GLN A 35 18.66 13.25 4.25
N PHE A 36 17.93 13.73 3.24
CA PHE A 36 18.48 14.01 1.90
C PHE A 36 18.53 15.51 1.57
N ILE A 37 17.99 16.37 2.44
CA ILE A 37 17.90 17.81 2.20
C ILE A 37 18.73 18.54 3.24
N ASP A 38 19.65 19.38 2.77
CA ASP A 38 20.32 20.35 3.62
C ASP A 38 19.33 21.46 4.00
N VAL A 39 18.94 21.47 5.28
CA VAL A 39 17.98 22.43 5.83
C VAL A 39 18.55 23.85 5.96
N THR A 40 19.87 24.02 5.82
CA THR A 40 20.56 25.31 5.98
C THR A 40 20.72 26.09 4.66
N ALA A 41 20.37 25.47 3.53
CA ALA A 41 20.48 26.09 2.22
C ALA A 41 19.43 27.21 2.00
N PRO A 42 19.72 28.24 1.18
CA PRO A 42 18.77 29.33 0.90
C PRO A 42 17.46 28.91 0.21
N HIS A 43 17.43 27.73 -0.43
CA HIS A 43 16.33 27.27 -1.29
C HIS A 43 15.81 25.88 -0.93
N THR A 44 15.71 25.57 0.37
CA THR A 44 15.25 24.27 0.90
C THR A 44 13.91 23.80 0.32
N GLY A 45 12.96 24.72 0.09
CA GLY A 45 11.63 24.37 -0.44
C GLY A 45 11.66 23.72 -1.84
N VAL A 46 12.62 24.09 -2.69
CA VAL A 46 12.76 23.50 -4.03
C VAL A 46 13.25 22.06 -3.95
N SER A 47 14.22 21.78 -3.07
CA SER A 47 14.71 20.42 -2.82
C SER A 47 13.61 19.50 -2.30
N PHE A 48 12.77 20.01 -1.39
CA PHE A 48 11.58 19.30 -0.91
C PHE A 48 10.61 18.99 -2.05
N PHE A 49 10.32 19.97 -2.91
CA PHE A 49 9.41 19.80 -4.03
C PHE A 49 9.91 18.75 -5.05
N ILE A 50 11.21 18.80 -5.40
CA ILE A 50 11.82 17.83 -6.32
C ILE A 50 11.73 16.42 -5.73
N LEU A 51 12.16 16.25 -4.47
CA LEU A 51 12.17 14.94 -3.82
C LEU A 51 10.75 14.37 -3.65
N ALA A 52 9.80 15.21 -3.25
CA ALA A 52 8.38 14.85 -3.15
C ALA A 52 7.83 14.41 -4.51
N THR A 53 8.11 15.16 -5.57
CA THR A 53 7.64 14.85 -6.93
C THR A 53 8.23 13.55 -7.44
N THR A 54 9.54 13.32 -7.24
CA THR A 54 10.19 12.07 -7.63
C THR A 54 9.57 10.88 -6.91
N LEU A 55 9.36 10.98 -5.60
CA LEU A 55 8.73 9.90 -4.83
C LEU A 55 7.28 9.65 -5.24
N GLU A 56 6.52 10.71 -5.51
CA GLU A 56 5.14 10.59 -5.96
C GLU A 56 5.05 9.90 -7.32
N ILE A 57 5.94 10.23 -8.27
CA ILE A 57 6.01 9.55 -9.57
C ILE A 57 6.31 8.06 -9.40
N VAL A 58 7.32 7.72 -8.59
CA VAL A 58 7.68 6.32 -8.32
C VAL A 58 6.52 5.57 -7.66
N SER A 59 5.89 6.19 -6.66
CA SER A 59 4.73 5.64 -5.95
C SER A 59 3.55 5.40 -6.90
N PHE A 60 3.22 6.39 -7.73
CA PHE A 60 2.15 6.30 -8.71
C PHE A 60 2.42 5.20 -9.75
N CYS A 61 3.64 5.13 -10.29
CA CYS A 61 4.04 4.08 -11.22
C CYS A 61 3.96 2.70 -10.57
N TYR A 62 4.46 2.55 -9.34
CA TYR A 62 4.46 1.30 -8.61
C TYR A 62 3.04 0.82 -8.29
N LEU A 63 2.19 1.69 -7.75
CA LEU A 63 0.79 1.37 -7.44
C LEU A 63 0.00 1.06 -8.71
N SER A 64 0.19 1.84 -9.78
CA SER A 64 -0.45 1.57 -11.07
C SER A 64 -0.03 0.20 -11.62
N PHE A 65 1.27 -0.12 -11.57
CA PHE A 65 1.78 -1.43 -11.96
C PHE A 65 1.15 -2.54 -11.11
N LEU A 66 1.04 -2.36 -9.79
CA LEU A 66 0.45 -3.33 -8.88
C LEU A 66 -1.05 -3.54 -9.14
N ILE A 67 -1.80 -2.47 -9.43
CA ILE A 67 -3.23 -2.55 -9.78
C ILE A 67 -3.40 -3.29 -11.11
N LEU A 68 -2.67 -2.91 -12.15
CA LEU A 68 -2.79 -3.50 -13.48
C LEU A 68 -2.35 -4.96 -13.50
N SER A 69 -1.19 -5.26 -12.90
CA SER A 69 -0.71 -6.65 -12.77
C SER A 69 -1.64 -7.49 -11.90
N GLY A 70 -2.13 -6.95 -10.78
CA GLY A 70 -3.10 -7.62 -9.91
C GLY A 70 -4.41 -7.94 -10.63
N ALA A 71 -4.94 -7.00 -11.41
CA ALA A 71 -6.13 -7.21 -12.23
C ALA A 71 -5.89 -8.29 -13.30
N PHE A 72 -4.75 -8.24 -14.00
CA PHE A 72 -4.39 -9.23 -15.01
C PHE A 72 -4.24 -10.64 -14.41
N VAL A 73 -3.49 -10.75 -13.30
CA VAL A 73 -3.30 -12.01 -12.57
C VAL A 73 -4.63 -12.55 -12.05
N THR A 74 -5.48 -11.70 -11.49
CA THR A 74 -6.81 -12.10 -11.00
C THR A 74 -7.70 -12.58 -12.13
N HIS A 75 -7.68 -11.91 -13.29
CA HIS A 75 -8.42 -12.34 -14.47
C HIS A 75 -7.95 -13.72 -14.97
N TYR A 76 -6.63 -13.92 -15.04
CA TYR A 76 -6.01 -15.16 -15.50
C TYR A 76 -6.21 -16.33 -14.53
N ILE A 77 -6.02 -16.11 -13.23
CA ILE A 77 -6.24 -17.10 -12.17
C ILE A 77 -7.74 -17.39 -11.99
N GLY A 78 -8.60 -16.38 -12.17
CA GLY A 78 -10.05 -16.50 -12.11
C GLY A 78 -10.61 -17.48 -13.16
N THR A 79 -9.94 -17.61 -14.31
CA THR A 79 -10.28 -18.62 -15.33
C THR A 79 -9.91 -20.05 -14.88
N LYS A 80 -9.04 -20.22 -13.88
CA LYS A 80 -8.50 -21.50 -13.41
C LYS A 80 -8.75 -21.68 -11.91
N LYS A 81 -9.99 -22.04 -11.53
CA LYS A 81 -10.45 -22.26 -10.14
C LYS A 81 -9.51 -23.10 -9.25
N LYS A 82 -8.77 -24.06 -9.81
CA LYS A 82 -7.79 -24.87 -9.06
C LYS A 82 -6.57 -24.06 -8.61
N LEU A 83 -6.09 -23.13 -9.44
CA LEU A 83 -4.90 -22.33 -9.15
C LEU A 83 -5.20 -21.27 -8.07
N ALA A 84 -6.39 -20.67 -8.11
CA ALA A 84 -6.89 -19.80 -7.05
C ALA A 84 -6.97 -20.51 -5.69
N LYS A 85 -7.46 -21.76 -5.68
CA LYS A 85 -7.55 -22.57 -4.47
C LYS A 85 -6.18 -22.89 -3.88
N VAL A 86 -5.21 -23.27 -4.70
CA VAL A 86 -3.83 -23.54 -4.25
C VAL A 86 -3.19 -22.28 -3.66
N GLY A 87 -3.34 -21.12 -4.33
CA GLY A 87 -2.84 -19.84 -3.82
C GLY A 87 -3.39 -19.51 -2.44
N ASN A 88 -4.72 -19.58 -2.26
CA ASN A 88 -5.34 -19.33 -0.97
C ASN A 88 -4.92 -20.35 0.11
N SER A 89 -4.79 -21.63 -0.25
CA SER A 89 -4.34 -22.66 0.69
C SER A 89 -2.89 -22.44 1.13
N LEU A 90 -1.99 -22.02 0.24
CA LEU A 90 -0.61 -21.69 0.59
C LEU A 90 -0.53 -20.49 1.53
N ILE A 91 -1.29 -19.42 1.25
CA ILE A 91 -1.36 -18.24 2.11
C ILE A 91 -1.88 -18.65 3.50
N GLY A 92 -2.96 -19.45 3.56
CA GLY A 92 -3.50 -19.97 4.81
C GLY A 92 -2.46 -20.79 5.60
N LEU A 93 -1.70 -21.65 4.91
CA LEU A 93 -0.65 -22.45 5.53
C LEU A 93 0.47 -21.56 6.12
N LEU A 94 0.87 -20.51 5.41
CA LEU A 94 1.86 -19.55 5.89
C LEU A 94 1.37 -18.81 7.14
N PHE A 95 0.10 -18.40 7.19
CA PHE A 95 -0.48 -17.78 8.38
C PHE A 95 -0.51 -18.73 9.58
N VAL A 96 -0.90 -20.00 9.37
CA VAL A 96 -0.86 -21.01 10.43
C VAL A 96 0.58 -21.24 10.90
N GLY A 97 1.54 -21.33 9.98
CA GLY A 97 2.97 -21.46 10.32
C GLY A 97 3.49 -20.26 11.10
N PHE A 98 3.11 -19.04 10.72
CA PHE A 98 3.49 -17.82 11.42
C PHE A 98 2.88 -17.76 12.83
N ALA A 99 1.60 -18.12 12.97
CA ALA A 99 0.93 -18.20 14.26
C ALA A 99 1.55 -19.26 15.18
N ALA A 100 1.89 -20.44 14.64
CA ALA A 100 2.59 -21.48 15.37
C ALA A 100 3.98 -21.00 15.83
N ARG A 101 4.74 -20.34 14.95
CA ARG A 101 6.04 -19.76 15.31
C ARG A 101 5.91 -18.71 16.40
N LEU A 102 4.91 -17.83 16.30
CA LEU A 102 4.63 -16.82 17.31
C LEU A 102 4.29 -17.46 18.65
N ALA A 103 3.43 -18.48 18.66
CA ALA A 103 3.05 -19.20 19.88
C ALA A 103 4.26 -19.87 20.55
N THR A 104 5.16 -20.49 19.78
CA THR A 104 6.39 -21.11 20.33
C THR A 104 7.45 -20.11 20.79
N LEU A 105 7.40 -18.86 20.32
CA LEU A 105 8.30 -17.79 20.78
C LEU A 105 7.72 -17.05 22.01
N GLN A 106 6.41 -17.17 22.24
CA GLN A 106 5.72 -16.62 23.41
C GLN A 106 5.54 -17.63 24.57
N SER A 107 5.96 -18.89 24.38
CA SER A 107 5.99 -19.97 25.38
C SER A 107 7.40 -20.21 25.89
#